data_AF-A0A9D8XWI0-F1
#
_entry.id   AF-A0A9D8XWI0-F1
#
_cell.length_a   1.000
_cell.length_b   1.000
_cell.length_c   1.000
_cell.angle_alpha   90.00
_cell.angle_beta   90.00
_cell.angle_gamma   90.00
#
_symmetry.space_group_name_H-M   'P 1'
#
loop_
_entity.id
_entity.type
_entity.pdbx_description
1 polymer ?
#
loop_
_entity_poly.entity_id
_entity_poly.type
_entity_poly.pdbx_seq_one_letter_code
_entity_poly.pdbx_strand_id
1 'polypeptide(L)' 'MSFPEQKILGRNMEKELKTAFIEYSMSVITSRALPDVRDGMKPGQRRILYA' A
#
# COMPACT_ATOMS: atom_id res chain seq x y z
N MET A 1 3.61 1.04 -34.47
CA MET A 1 3.40 -0.02 -33.46
C MET A 1 1.93 0.01 -33.07
N SER A 2 1.16 -0.99 -33.49
CA SER A 2 -0.22 -1.20 -33.02
C SER A 2 -0.17 -2.34 -32.03
N PHE A 3 -0.78 -2.20 -30.85
CA PHE A 3 -0.85 -3.23 -29.82
C PHE A 3 -2.24 -3.88 -29.89
N PRO A 4 -2.43 -4.93 -30.72
CA PRO A 4 -3.76 -5.49 -31.02
C PRO A 4 -4.47 -6.14 -29.82
N GLU A 5 -3.75 -6.46 -28.74
CA GLU A 5 -4.31 -7.12 -27.55
C GLU A 5 -4.47 -6.18 -26.34
N GLN A 6 -4.20 -4.88 -26.50
CA GLN A 6 -4.23 -3.96 -25.36
C GLN A 6 -5.68 -3.57 -25.02
N LYS A 7 -6.26 -4.24 -24.02
CA LYS A 7 -7.59 -3.92 -23.50
C LYS A 7 -7.53 -2.62 -22.69
N ILE A 8 -7.87 -1.50 -23.32
CA ILE A 8 -7.97 -0.20 -22.65
C ILE A 8 -9.19 -0.24 -21.72
N LEU A 9 -8.95 -0.27 -20.41
CA LEU A 9 -9.99 -0.16 -19.41
C LEU A 9 -10.26 1.32 -19.14
N GLY A 10 -11.44 1.80 -19.52
CA GLY A 10 -11.91 3.13 -19.13
C GLY A 10 -12.16 3.16 -17.63
N ARG A 11 -11.20 3.67 -16.86
CA ARG A 11 -11.37 3.93 -15.41
C ARG A 11 -11.53 5.42 -15.19
N ASN A 12 -12.43 5.78 -14.28
CA ASN A 12 -12.52 7.16 -13.81
C ASN A 12 -11.29 7.46 -12.94
N MET A 13 -10.46 8.41 -13.38
CA MET A 13 -9.20 8.76 -12.71
C MET A 13 -9.39 9.28 -11.28
N GLU A 14 -10.43 10.07 -11.03
CA GLU A 14 -10.70 10.64 -9.70
C GLU A 14 -10.96 9.53 -8.68
N LYS A 15 -11.80 8.56 -9.06
CA LYS A 15 -12.10 7.38 -8.23
C LYS A 15 -10.85 6.53 -7.98
N GLU A 16 -10.04 6.31 -9.01
CA GLU A 16 -8.81 5.51 -8.91
C GLU A 16 -7.79 6.18 -7.98
N LEU A 17 -7.56 7.48 -8.14
CA LEU A 17 -6.61 8.25 -7.33
C LEU A 17 -7.00 8.24 -5.85
N LYS A 18 -8.28 8.47 -5.55
CA LYS A 18 -8.77 8.40 -4.16
C LYS A 18 -8.57 7.02 -3.55
N THR A 19 -8.85 5.97 -4.32
CA THR A 19 -8.70 4.58 -3.87
C THR A 19 -7.23 4.25 -3.60
N ALA A 20 -6.36 4.51 -4.57
CA ALA A 20 -4.92 4.27 -4.46
C ALA A 20 -4.30 5.06 -3.30
N PHE A 21 -4.75 6.30 -3.08
CA PHE A 21 -4.31 7.11 -1.95
C PHE A 21 -4.71 6.46 -0.62
N ILE A 22 -5.97 6.07 -0.45
CA ILE A 22 -6.44 5.44 0.78
C ILE A 22 -5.71 4.12 1.03
N GLU A 23 -5.56 3.26 0.02
CA GLU A 23 -4.87 1.97 0.15
C GLU A 23 -3.41 2.15 0.59
N TYR A 24 -2.69 3.10 -0.04
CA TYR A 24 -1.32 3.41 0.34
C TYR A 24 -1.23 3.99 1.75
N SER A 25 -2.07 4.98 2.07
CA SER A 25 -2.11 5.60 3.39
C SER A 25 -2.40 4.59 4.49
N MET A 26 -3.37 3.70 4.29
CA MET A 26 -3.68 2.64 5.26
C MET A 26 -2.49 1.70 5.46
N SER A 27 -1.85 1.27 4.37
CA SER A 27 -0.65 0.42 4.45
C SER A 27 0.51 1.09 5.19
N VAL A 28 0.73 2.39 5.00
CA VAL A 28 1.74 3.16 5.75
C VAL A 28 1.41 3.19 7.23
N ILE A 29 0.16 3.51 7.59
CA ILE A 29 -0.27 3.68 8.98
C ILE A 29 -0.08 2.38 9.76
N THR A 30 -0.58 1.26 9.23
CA THR A 30 -0.60 -0.02 9.96
C THR A 30 0.74 -0.74 9.93
N SER A 31 1.45 -0.68 8.82
CA SER A 31 2.56 -1.60 8.55
C SER A 31 3.94 -0.95 8.63
N ARG A 32 4.01 0.37 8.85
CA ARG A 32 5.27 1.11 8.94
C ARG A 32 5.30 2.16 10.04
N ALA A 33 4.26 2.97 10.16
CA ALA A 33 4.29 4.18 10.98
C ALA A 33 4.00 3.91 12.46
N LEU A 34 2.91 3.21 12.77
CA LEU A 34 2.49 2.96 14.15
C LEU A 34 3.14 1.70 14.74
N PRO A 35 3.63 1.75 15.98
CA PRO A 35 4.07 0.57 16.71
C PRO A 35 2.87 -0.28 17.15
N ASP A 36 3.08 -1.58 17.34
CA ASP A 36 2.06 -2.47 17.90
C ASP A 36 1.88 -2.19 19.39
N VAL A 37 0.63 -2.19 19.87
CA VAL A 37 0.30 -1.90 21.28
C VAL A 37 0.81 -2.97 22.25
N ARG A 38 1.06 -4.19 21.77
CA ARG A 38 1.47 -5.32 22.63
C ARG A 38 2.93 -5.26 23.05
N ASP A 39 3.78 -4.82 22.12
CA ASP A 39 5.23 -4.82 22.29
C ASP A 39 5.86 -3.42 22.16
N GLY A 40 5.10 -2.43 21.68
CA GLY A 40 5.61 -1.08 21.40
C GLY A 40 6.57 -1.03 20.22
N MET A 41 6.76 -2.12 19.47
CA MET A 41 7.77 -2.24 18.43
C MET A 41 7.18 -1.96 17.04
N LYS A 42 7.98 -1.30 16.18
CA LYS A 42 7.64 -1.14 14.78
C LYS A 42 7.91 -2.44 13.99
N PRO A 43 7.16 -2.70 12.90
CA PRO A 43 7.34 -3.92 12.10
C PRO A 43 8.77 -4.17 11.59
N GLY A 44 9.54 -3.11 11.32
CA GLY A 44 10.94 -3.22 10.92
C GLY A 44 11.86 -3.75 12.03
N GLN A 45 11.66 -3.29 13.26
CA GLN A 45 12.45 -3.73 14.42
C GLN A 45 12.19 -5.20 14.74
N ARG A 46 10.93 -5.64 14.67
CA ARG A 46 10.55 -7.04 14.87
C ARG A 46 11.24 -7.99 13.87
N ARG A 47 11.40 -7.56 12.61
CA ARG A 47 12.12 -8.34 11.59
C ARG A 47 13.62 -8.45 11.86
N ILE A 48 14.24 -7.41 12.41
CA ILE A 48 15.67 -7.44 12.78
C ILE A 48 15.92 -8.44 13.91
N LEU A 49 15.03 -8.51 14.91
CA LEU A 49 15.18 -9.44 16.03
C LEU A 49 14.91 -10.91 15.68
N TYR A 50 14.21 -11.17 14.59
CA TYR A 50 13.88 -12.53 14.13
C TYR A 50 14.93 -13.13 13.19
N ALA A 51 15.71 -12.30 12.49
CA ALA A 51 16.74 -12.72 11.54
C ALA A 51 18.02 -13.17 12.25
#